data_AF-A0A4R8C4H7-F1
#
_entry.id   AF-A0A4R8C4H7-F1
#
_cell.length_a   1.000
_cell.length_b   1.000
_cell.length_c   1.000
_cell.angle_alpha   90.00
_cell.angle_beta   90.00
_cell.angle_gamma   90.00
#
_symmetry.space_group_name_H-M   'P 1'
#
loop_
_entity.id
_entity.type
_entity.pdbx_description
1 polymer ?
#
loop_
_entity_poly.entity_id
_entity_poly.type
_entity_poly.pdbx_seq_one_letter_code
_entity_poly.pdbx_strand_id
1 'polypeptide(L)' 'MPVAPSPARPIAVQILIGGRWIAGQELGRRTGTTGADEVLVSHHGHLVWVDQRSVRES' A
#
# COMPACT_ATOMS: atom_id res chain seq x y z
N MET A 1 -1.44 20.51 20.76
CA MET A 1 -1.33 19.09 20.39
C MET A 1 -0.74 19.02 18.99
N PRO A 2 0.33 18.27 18.71
CA PRO A 2 0.80 18.10 17.33
C PRO A 2 -0.18 17.16 16.62
N VAL A 3 -0.87 17.68 15.61
CA VAL A 3 -1.65 16.87 14.67
C VAL A 3 -0.65 16.08 13.82
N ALA A 4 -0.77 14.76 13.80
CA ALA A 4 0.02 13.93 12.89
C ALA A 4 -0.23 14.42 11.46
N PRO A 5 0.80 14.61 10.62
CA PRO A 5 0.61 15.06 9.26
C PRO A 5 -0.37 14.12 8.56
N SER A 6 -1.43 14.71 8.00
CA SER A 6 -2.46 14.00 7.24
C SER A 6 -1.75 13.13 6.19
N PRO A 7 -2.01 11.81 6.12
CA PRO A 7 -1.37 10.97 5.12
C PRO A 7 -1.67 11.58 3.76
N ALA A 8 -0.64 11.68 2.92
CA ALA A 8 -0.75 12.14 1.55
C ALA A 8 -1.96 11.48 0.90
N ARG A 9 -2.68 12.25 0.05
CA ARG A 9 -3.90 11.81 -0.64
C ARG A 9 -3.78 10.34 -1.06
N PRO A 10 -4.74 9.46 -0.73
CA PRO A 10 -4.68 8.06 -1.11
C PRO A 10 -4.45 7.92 -2.61
N ILE A 11 -3.42 7.17 -3.01
CA ILE A 11 -3.07 6.94 -4.41
C ILE A 11 -3.78 5.67 -4.86
N ALA A 12 -4.53 5.73 -5.97
CA ALA A 12 -5.16 4.55 -6.53
C ALA A 12 -4.09 3.63 -7.14
N VAL A 13 -4.05 2.38 -6.70
CA VAL A 13 -3.07 1.38 -7.13
C VAL A 13 -3.75 0.06 -7.47
N GLN A 14 -3.01 -0.81 -8.13
CA GLN A 14 -3.37 -2.22 -8.30
C GLN A 14 -2.36 -3.09 -7.57
N ILE A 15 -2.85 -4.09 -6.85
CA ILE A 15 -2.04 -5.05 -6.10
C ILE A 15 -2.17 -6.45 -6.69
N LEU A 16 -1.07 -7.20 -6.71
CA LEU A 16 -1.02 -8.57 -7.20
C LEU A 16 -1.35 -9.55 -6.06
N ILE A 17 -2.51 -10.20 -6.11
CA ILE A 17 -2.95 -11.22 -5.15
C ILE A 17 -3.34 -12.48 -5.92
N GLY A 18 -2.74 -13.62 -5.58
CA GLY A 18 -3.06 -14.91 -6.20
C GLY A 18 -2.90 -14.91 -7.73
N GLY A 19 -1.97 -14.12 -8.26
CA GLY A 19 -1.74 -13.97 -9.71
C GLY A 19 -2.70 -13.00 -10.43
N ARG A 20 -3.58 -12.30 -9.70
CA ARG A 20 -4.52 -11.32 -10.26
C ARG A 20 -4.24 -9.92 -9.74
N TRP A 21 -4.37 -8.92 -10.63
CA TRP A 21 -4.35 -7.51 -10.25
C TRP A 21 -5.72 -7.09 -9.71
N ILE A 22 -5.71 -6.50 -8.52
CA ILE A 22 -6.90 -6.08 -7.78
C ILE A 22 -6.77 -4.60 -7.41
N ALA A 23 -7.85 -3.85 -7.49
CA ALA A 23 -7.86 -2.43 -7.15
C ALA A 23 -7.66 -2.20 -5.64
N GLY A 24 -6.84 -1.22 -5.30
CA GLY A 24 -6.57 -0.81 -3.92
C GLY A 24 -6.17 0.66 -3.83
N GLN A 25 -5.89 1.11 -2.61
CA GLN A 25 -5.40 2.45 -2.34
C GLN A 25 -4.12 2.38 -1.52
N GLU A 26 -3.03 2.93 -2.04
CA GLU A 26 -1.80 3.12 -1.29
C GLU A 26 -2.02 4.20 -0.22
N LEU A 27 -1.64 3.88 1.02
CA LEU A 27 -1.73 4.75 2.18
C LEU A 27 -0.36 5.13 2.78
N GLY A 28 0.69 4.37 2.46
CA GLY A 28 2.03 4.63 2.97
C GLY A 28 3.04 3.58 2.52
N ARG A 29 4.32 3.84 2.81
CA ARG A 29 5.44 2.97 2.48
C ARG A 29 6.32 2.74 3.70
N ARG A 30 6.98 1.59 3.78
CA ARG A 30 8.00 1.29 4.80
C ARG A 30 9.04 0.34 4.22
N THR A 31 10.20 0.28 4.85
CA THR A 31 11.12 -0.84 4.67
C THR A 31 10.73 -1.94 5.67
N GLY A 32 10.37 -3.11 5.15
CA GLY A 32 9.97 -4.29 5.92
C GLY A 32 11.12 -4.90 6.72
N THR A 33 10.81 -5.83 7.62
CA THR A 33 11.79 -6.47 8.51
C THR A 33 12.87 -7.29 7.78
N THR A 34 12.60 -7.69 6.55
CA THR A 34 13.55 -8.39 5.65
C THR A 34 14.38 -7.45 4.79
N GLY A 35 14.22 -6.12 4.96
CA GLY A 35 14.86 -5.09 4.14
C GLY A 35 14.17 -4.82 2.81
N ALA A 36 13.06 -5.49 2.51
CA ALA A 36 12.26 -5.24 1.30
C ALA A 36 11.36 -4.01 1.48
N ASP A 37 11.20 -3.19 0.43
CA ASP A 37 10.25 -2.09 0.46
C ASP A 37 8.82 -2.61 0.35
N GLU A 38 7.97 -2.16 1.29
CA GLU A 38 6.58 -2.56 1.40
C GLU A 38 5.67 -1.33 1.30
N VAL A 39 4.51 -1.54 0.68
CA VAL A 39 3.45 -0.55 0.53
C VAL A 39 2.25 -0.97 1.35
N LEU A 40 1.73 -0.06 2.18
CA LEU A 40 0.48 -0.25 2.89
C LEU A 40 -0.67 0.05 1.93
N VAL A 41 -1.48 -0.97 1.67
CA VAL A 41 -2.63 -0.85 0.77
C VAL A 41 -3.91 -1.13 1.53
N SER A 42 -4.91 -0.28 1.31
CA SER A 42 -6.31 -0.51 1.67
C SER A 42 -7.04 -1.17 0.51
N HIS A 43 -7.71 -2.29 0.81
CA HIS A 43 -8.58 -3.01 -0.13
C HIS A 43 -9.83 -3.50 0.60
N HIS A 44 -11.01 -3.03 0.18
CA HIS A 44 -12.31 -3.35 0.81
C HIS A 44 -12.35 -3.20 2.35
N GLY A 45 -11.63 -2.22 2.90
CA GLY A 45 -11.56 -2.00 4.35
C GLY A 45 -10.52 -2.85 5.08
N HIS A 46 -9.79 -3.72 4.37
CA HIS A 46 -8.63 -4.43 4.90
C HIS A 46 -7.35 -3.66 4.61
N LEU A 47 -6.45 -3.64 5.59
CA LEU A 47 -5.13 -3.04 5.48
C LEU A 47 -4.07 -4.14 5.40
N VAL A 48 -3.23 -4.07 4.38
CA VAL A 48 -2.23 -5.10 4.12
C VAL A 48 -0.93 -4.45 3.67
N TRP A 49 0.20 -4.95 4.18
CA TRP A 49 1.52 -4.62 3.65
C TRP A 49 1.86 -5.59 2.53
N VAL A 50 2.17 -5.07 1.36
CA VAL A 50 2.60 -5.84 0.19
C VAL A 50 3.98 -5.39 -0.24
N ASP A 51 4.77 -6.31 -0.76
CA ASP A 51 6.03 -5.98 -1.42
C ASP A 51 5.77 -4.98 -2.56
N GLN A 52 6.59 -3.93 -2.65
CA GLN A 52 6.43 -2.87 -3.65
C GLN A 52 6.40 -3.41 -5.10
N ARG A 53 7.07 -4.53 -5.39
CA ARG A 53 7.05 -5.17 -6.72
C ARG A 53 5.69 -5.78 -7.06
N SER A 54 4.85 -6.00 -6.05
CA SER A 54 3.48 -6.48 -6.21
C SER A 54 2.47 -5.33 -6.31
N VAL A 55 2.92 -4.09 -6.45
CA VAL A 55 2.09 -2.88 -6.59
C VAL A 55 2.43 -2.17 -7.90
N ARG A 56 1.40 -1.68 -8.58
CA ARG A 56 1.55 -0.76 -9.71
C ARG A 56 0.51 0.34 -9.64
N GLU A 57 0.81 1.48 -10.24
CA GLU A 57 -0.18 2.53 -10.45
C GLU A 57 -1.28 2.04 -11.40
N SER A 58 -2.51 2.52 -11.19
CA SER A 58 -3.69 2.10 -11.96
C SER A 58 -3.81 2.77 -13.32
#